data_AF-A0A4Y2S9G1-F1
#
_entry.id   AF-A0A4Y2S9G1-F1
#
_cell.length_a   1.000
_cell.length_b   1.000
_cell.length_c   1.000
_cell.angle_alpha   90.00
_cell.angle_beta   90.00
_cell.angle_gamma   90.00
#
_symmetry.space_group_name_H-M   'P 1'
#
loop_
_entity.id
_entity.type
_entity.pdbx_description
1 polymer ?
#
loop_
_entity_poly.entity_id
_entity_poly.type
_entity_poly.pdbx_seq_one_letter_code
_entity_poly.pdbx_strand_id
1 'polypeptide(L)'
;MVKLFRKEFVEEQKKSAELKKMFQEAKNESSKKTNYIVDDSLMFLKKENKNGTKRKLLVVPEKYRENLMTIGHEEAAAHLTKTKNALFKTFYWPNCFSDIDNFVKTCDKCQRVGKPQDKKRLPLKIVPS
;
A
#
# COMPACT_ATOMS: atom_id res chain seq x y z
N MET A 1 1.61 -13.93 -13.43
CA MET A 1 0.23 -13.98 -12.89
C MET A 1 0.30 -14.60 -11.50
N VAL A 2 0.39 -13.77 -10.46
CA VAL A 2 0.53 -14.26 -9.07
C VAL A 2 -0.82 -14.83 -8.63
N LYS A 3 -0.93 -16.15 -8.53
CA LYS A 3 -2.11 -16.80 -7.96
C LYS A 3 -2.08 -16.56 -6.45
N LEU A 4 -2.78 -15.52 -6.00
CA LEU A 4 -2.93 -15.25 -4.57
C LEU A 4 -3.93 -16.28 -4.01
N PHE A 5 -3.42 -17.38 -3.46
CA PHE A 5 -4.28 -18.39 -2.85
C PHE A 5 -4.77 -17.88 -1.49
N ARG A 6 -6.09 -17.68 -1.37
CA ARG A 6 -6.73 -17.18 -0.14
C ARG A 6 -6.29 -17.93 1.12
N LYS A 7 -6.12 -19.26 1.02
CA LYS A 7 -5.67 -20.10 2.13
C LYS A 7 -4.27 -19.72 2.62
N GLU A 8 -3.33 -19.60 1.69
CA GLU A 8 -1.95 -19.20 2.00
C GLU A 8 -1.90 -17.79 2.59
N PHE A 9 -2.72 -16.87 2.06
CA PHE A 9 -2.81 -15.52 2.61
C PHE A 9 -3.28 -15.52 4.08
N VAL A 10 -4.33 -16.29 4.40
CA VAL A 10 -4.84 -16.44 5.77
C VAL A 10 -3.76 -17.02 6.70
N GLU A 11 -3.01 -18.02 6.24
CA GLU A 11 -1.93 -18.63 7.02
C GLU A 11 -0.81 -17.64 7.31
N GLU A 12 -0.36 -16.89 6.32
CA GLU A 12 0.66 -15.85 6.50
C GLU A 12 0.16 -14.71 7.40
N GLN A 13 -1.13 -14.36 7.31
CA GLN A 13 -1.75 -13.36 8.19
C GLN A 13 -1.74 -13.83 9.65
N LYS A 14 -1.97 -15.12 9.89
CA LYS A 14 -1.90 -15.74 11.23
C LYS A 14 -0.45 -15.97 11.70
N LYS A 15 0.49 -16.18 10.78
CA LYS A 15 1.91 -16.41 11.07
C LYS A 15 2.61 -15.13 11.48
N SER A 16 2.25 -14.00 10.88
CA SER A 16 2.84 -12.69 11.16
C SER A 16 2.74 -12.33 12.65
N ALA A 17 3.89 -12.16 13.29
CA ALA A 17 3.98 -11.81 14.71
C ALA A 17 3.34 -10.45 15.02
N GLU A 18 3.42 -9.50 14.08
CA GLU A 18 2.77 -8.18 14.19
C GLU A 18 1.24 -8.32 14.20
N LEU A 19 0.69 -9.12 13.29
CA LEU A 19 -0.76 -9.27 13.12
C LEU A 19 -1.38 -10.17 14.21
N LYS A 20 -0.62 -11.11 14.78
CA LYS A 20 -1.09 -11.97 15.89
C LYS A 20 -1.63 -11.15 17.06
N LYS A 21 -0.95 -10.07 17.45
CA LYS A 21 -1.41 -9.18 18.54
C LYS A 21 -2.72 -8.50 18.18
N MET A 22 -2.83 -7.97 16.96
CA MET A 22 -4.06 -7.35 16.46
C MET A 22 -5.22 -8.35 16.38
N PHE A 23 -4.96 -9.62 16.08
CA PHE A 23 -5.98 -10.68 16.03
C PHE A 23 -6.57 -10.96 17.41
N GLN A 24 -5.73 -10.97 18.45
CA GLN A 24 -6.20 -11.16 19.82
C GLN A 24 -7.03 -9.96 20.29
N GLU A 25 -6.57 -8.73 19.99
CA GLU A 25 -7.31 -7.51 20.31
C GLU A 25 -8.66 -7.42 19.57
N ALA A 26 -8.71 -7.82 18.30
CA ALA A 26 -9.94 -7.83 17.51
C ALA A 26 -10.96 -8.88 17.98
N LYS A 27 -10.50 -10.00 18.56
CA LYS A 27 -11.37 -11.06 19.10
C LYS A 27 -11.93 -10.74 20.49
N ASN A 28 -11.29 -9.85 21.24
CA ASN A 28 -11.79 -9.42 22.53
C ASN A 28 -13.00 -8.50 22.34
N GLU A 29 -14.21 -9.06 22.37
CA GLU A 29 -15.50 -8.34 22.24
C GLU A 29 -15.70 -7.22 23.27
N SER A 30 -15.03 -7.27 24.42
CA SER A 30 -15.02 -6.17 25.41
C SER A 30 -14.33 -4.91 24.90
N SER A 31 -13.53 -5.00 23.84
CA SER A 31 -12.76 -3.88 23.30
C SER A 31 -13.54 -3.20 22.17
N LYS A 32 -14.64 -2.52 22.53
CA LYS A 32 -15.41 -1.61 21.62
C LYS A 32 -14.56 -0.48 21.00
N LYS A 33 -13.27 -0.40 21.33
CA LYS A 33 -12.31 0.61 20.84
C LYS A 33 -11.47 0.14 19.65
N THR A 34 -11.45 -1.15 19.30
CA THR A 34 -10.56 -1.60 18.21
C THR A 34 -11.23 -1.40 16.86
N ASN A 35 -10.46 -0.86 15.91
CA ASN A 35 -10.90 -0.69 14.52
C ASN A 35 -10.72 -1.98 13.71
N TYR A 36 -10.40 -3.12 14.32
CA TYR A 36 -10.11 -4.36 13.60
C TYR A 36 -11.30 -5.32 13.65
N ILE A 37 -11.53 -6.04 12.55
CA ILE A 37 -12.50 -7.13 12.47
C ILE A 37 -11.90 -8.32 11.76
N VAL A 38 -12.42 -9.49 12.09
CA VAL A 38 -12.14 -10.73 11.37
C VAL A 38 -13.41 -11.12 10.62
N ASP A 39 -13.29 -11.28 9.31
CA ASP A 39 -14.37 -11.63 8.40
C ASP A 39 -13.86 -12.76 7.49
N ASP A 40 -14.53 -13.92 7.53
CA ASP A 40 -14.19 -15.11 6.74
C ASP A 40 -12.68 -15.48 6.81
N SER A 41 -12.19 -15.62 8.04
CA SER A 41 -10.80 -15.90 8.42
C SER A 41 -9.75 -14.85 8.04
N LEU A 42 -10.16 -13.72 7.44
CA LEU A 42 -9.29 -12.61 7.08
C LEU A 42 -9.49 -11.43 8.03
N MET A 43 -8.40 -10.75 8.39
CA MET A 43 -8.49 -9.51 9.17
C MET A 43 -8.64 -8.29 8.28
N PHE A 44 -9.54 -7.39 8.69
CA PHE A 44 -9.76 -6.09 8.08
C PHE A 44 -9.72 -4.97 9.13
N LEU A 45 -9.25 -3.80 8.71
CA LEU A 45 -9.37 -2.55 9.45
C LEU A 45 -10.65 -1.81 9.01
N LYS A 46 -11.58 -1.59 9.93
CA LYS A 46 -12.68 -0.65 9.80
C LYS A 46 -12.13 0.78 9.85
N LYS A 47 -12.36 1.54 8.80
CA LYS A 47 -12.22 2.99 8.79
C LYS A 47 -13.55 3.62 8.51
N GLU A 48 -13.84 4.71 9.20
CA GLU A 48 -14.95 5.59 8.87
C GLU A 48 -14.38 6.87 8.28
N ASN A 49 -14.88 7.26 7.11
CA ASN A 49 -14.55 8.55 6.52
C ASN A 49 -15.31 9.67 7.22
N LYS A 50 -14.85 10.92 7.05
CA LYS A 50 -15.54 12.13 7.55
C LYS A 50 -17.02 12.22 7.13
N ASN A 51 -17.38 11.55 6.05
CA ASN A 51 -18.74 11.52 5.50
C ASN A 51 -19.60 10.37 6.09
N GLY A 52 -19.14 9.69 7.15
CA GLY A 52 -19.81 8.53 7.77
C GLY A 52 -19.71 7.22 6.97
N THR A 53 -19.05 7.23 5.81
CA THR A 53 -18.88 6.03 5.00
C THR A 53 -17.91 5.05 5.68
N LYS A 54 -18.43 3.89 6.08
CA LYS A 54 -17.63 2.80 6.64
C LYS A 54 -16.95 2.02 5.52
N ARG A 55 -15.66 1.77 5.67
CA ARG A 55 -14.83 0.98 4.76
C ARG A 55 -14.07 -0.06 5.54
N LYS A 56 -13.86 -1.22 4.91
CA LYS A 56 -13.01 -2.30 5.43
C LYS A 56 -11.76 -2.35 4.55
N LEU A 57 -10.59 -2.24 5.16
CA LEU A 57 -9.30 -2.36 4.49
C LEU A 57 -8.70 -3.71 4.85
N LEU A 58 -8.29 -4.50 3.85
CA LEU A 58 -7.67 -5.81 4.10
C LEU A 58 -6.30 -5.63 4.76
N VAL A 59 -6.06 -6.31 5.88
CA VAL A 59 -4.78 -6.23 6.57
C VAL A 59 -3.76 -7.15 5.90
N VAL A 60 -2.64 -6.63 5.42
CA VAL A 60 -1.70 -7.36 4.57
C VAL A 60 -0.50 -7.91 5.37
N PRO A 61 -0.19 -9.22 5.28
CA PRO A 61 1.03 -9.79 5.86
C PRO A 61 2.27 -9.31 5.12
N GLU A 62 3.41 -9.26 5.82
CA GLU A 62 4.69 -8.76 5.30
C GLU A 62 5.08 -9.34 3.93
N LYS A 63 4.97 -10.66 3.77
CA LYS A 63 5.26 -11.40 2.53
C LYS A 63 4.54 -10.86 1.28
N TYR A 64 3.35 -10.27 1.44
CA TYR A 64 2.55 -9.79 0.32
C TYR A 64 2.64 -8.27 0.11
N ARG A 65 3.28 -7.52 1.02
CA ARG A 65 3.38 -6.06 0.93
C ARG A 65 4.10 -5.65 -0.35
N GLU A 66 5.29 -6.18 -0.60
CA GLU A 66 6.11 -5.89 -1.79
C GLU A 66 5.39 -6.25 -3.09
N ASN A 67 4.72 -7.40 -3.12
CA ASN A 67 3.97 -7.83 -4.30
C ASN A 67 2.79 -6.90 -4.61
N LEU A 68 2.03 -6.47 -3.60
CA LEU A 68 0.95 -5.49 -3.80
C LEU A 68 1.48 -4.12 -4.24
N MET A 69 2.63 -3.70 -3.71
CA MET A 69 3.28 -2.45 -4.11
C MET A 69 3.75 -2.51 -5.56
N THR A 70 4.29 -3.66 -5.98
CA THR A 70 4.71 -3.93 -7.36
C THR A 70 3.50 -3.90 -8.31
N ILE A 71 2.42 -4.62 -7.98
CA ILE A 71 1.18 -4.64 -8.79
C ILE A 71 0.61 -3.22 -8.91
N GLY A 72 0.46 -2.51 -7.78
CA GLY A 72 -0.07 -1.16 -7.79
C GLY A 72 0.81 -0.17 -8.57
N HIS A 73 2.13 -0.38 -8.58
CA HIS A 73 3.06 0.41 -9.37
C HIS A 73 2.99 0.09 -10.87
N GLU A 74 2.87 -1.19 -11.26
CA GLU A 74 2.72 -1.60 -12.65
C GLU A 74 1.41 -1.10 -13.28
N GLU A 75 0.28 -1.20 -12.57
CA GLU A 75 -1.01 -0.69 -13.05
C GLU A 75 -1.08 0.84 -13.15
N ALA A 76 -0.20 1.55 -12.43
CA ALA A 76 -0.25 2.99 -12.28
C ALA A 76 0.89 3.76 -12.95
N ALA A 77 1.58 3.14 -13.92
CA ALA A 77 2.75 3.66 -14.63
C ALA A 77 2.59 5.06 -15.28
N ALA A 78 1.40 5.69 -15.23
CA ALA A 78 1.16 7.07 -15.68
C ALA A 78 0.90 8.10 -14.54
N HIS A 79 0.65 7.70 -13.28
CA HIS A 79 0.29 8.62 -12.19
C HIS A 79 0.63 8.04 -10.79
N LEU A 80 1.88 8.21 -10.34
CA LEU A 80 2.41 7.72 -9.04
C LEU A 80 1.57 8.11 -7.81
N THR A 81 0.94 9.29 -7.82
CA THR A 81 0.09 9.77 -6.71
C THR A 81 -1.25 9.04 -6.61
N LYS A 82 -1.74 8.45 -7.70
CA LYS A 82 -2.99 7.67 -7.69
C LYS A 82 -2.79 6.27 -7.10
N THR A 83 -1.62 5.66 -7.30
CA THR A 83 -1.22 4.37 -6.71
C THR A 83 -1.35 4.35 -5.20
N LYS A 84 -0.79 5.38 -4.56
CA LYS A 84 -0.84 5.58 -3.11
C LYS A 84 -2.29 5.57 -2.62
N ASN A 85 -3.14 6.36 -3.26
CA ASN A 85 -4.54 6.51 -2.87
C ASN A 85 -5.41 5.28 -3.15
N ALA A 86 -5.11 4.48 -4.19
CA ALA A 86 -5.86 3.27 -4.52
C ALA A 86 -5.53 2.12 -3.55
N LEU A 87 -4.25 1.90 -3.26
CA LEU A 87 -3.81 0.90 -2.29
C LEU A 87 -4.35 1.21 -0.89
N PHE A 88 -4.27 2.45 -0.42
CA PHE A 88 -4.78 2.84 0.90
C PHE A 88 -6.30 2.79 1.05
N LYS A 89 -7.06 2.74 -0.05
CA LYS A 89 -8.51 2.56 0.01
C LYS A 89 -8.89 1.09 0.26
N THR A 90 -7.99 0.17 -0.03
CA THR A 90 -8.29 -1.27 -0.13
C THR A 90 -7.47 -2.11 0.84
N PHE A 91 -6.23 -1.71 1.14
CA PHE A 91 -5.26 -2.46 1.92
C PHE A 91 -4.66 -1.62 3.06
N TYR A 92 -4.26 -2.29 4.14
CA TYR A 92 -3.63 -1.67 5.31
C TYR A 92 -2.59 -2.59 5.95
N TRP A 93 -1.53 -2.01 6.52
CA TRP A 93 -0.60 -2.68 7.44
C TRP A 93 0.15 -1.63 8.29
N PRO A 94 0.78 -2.02 9.43
CA PRO A 94 1.63 -1.11 10.21
C PRO A 94 2.76 -0.55 9.35
N ASN A 95 3.10 0.72 9.52
CA ASN A 95 4.17 1.38 8.74
C ASN A 95 3.96 1.40 7.22
N CYS A 96 2.73 1.15 6.73
CA CYS A 96 2.42 1.12 5.29
C CYS A 96 2.84 2.38 4.52
N PHE A 97 2.78 3.56 5.15
CA PHE A 97 3.28 4.80 4.54
C PHE A 97 4.79 4.79 4.33
N SER A 98 5.55 4.34 5.33
CA SER A 98 7.01 4.26 5.28
C SER A 98 7.47 3.21 4.27
N ASP A 99 6.80 2.05 4.25
CA ASP A 99 7.10 0.99 3.29
C ASP A 99 6.89 1.47 1.85
N ILE A 100 5.75 2.14 1.58
CA ILE A 100 5.44 2.68 0.25
C ILE A 100 6.43 3.76 -0.16
N ASP A 101 6.80 4.65 0.76
CA ASP A 101 7.79 5.68 0.48
C ASP A 101 9.16 5.08 0.14
N ASN A 102 9.60 4.07 0.90
CA ASN A 102 10.84 3.35 0.64
C ASN A 102 10.80 2.62 -0.71
N PHE A 103 9.70 1.96 -1.05
CA PHE A 103 9.55 1.28 -2.34
C PHE A 103 9.59 2.25 -3.53
N VAL A 104 8.92 3.40 -3.41
CA VAL A 104 8.96 4.44 -4.45
C VAL A 104 10.38 5.00 -4.58
N LYS A 105 11.10 5.18 -3.46
CA LYS A 105 12.50 5.61 -3.46
C LYS A 105 13.44 4.58 -4.07
N THR A 106 13.22 3.28 -3.88
CA THR A 106 14.09 2.24 -4.47
C THR A 106 13.72 1.90 -5.91
N CYS A 107 12.55 2.33 -6.39
CA CYS A 107 12.11 2.08 -7.76
C CYS A 107 12.72 3.06 -8.79
N ASP A 108 13.56 2.55 -9.69
CA ASP A 108 14.20 3.33 -10.76
C ASP A 108 13.17 4.02 -11.70
N LYS A 109 12.06 3.34 -12.03
CA LYS A 109 10.97 3.91 -12.86
C LYS A 109 10.33 5.12 -12.17
N CYS A 110 10.02 5.02 -10.88
CA CYS A 110 9.50 6.12 -10.07
C CYS A 110 10.47 7.31 -10.01
N GLN A 111 11.75 7.04 -9.77
CA GLN A 111 12.77 8.08 -9.64
C GLN A 111 12.99 8.85 -10.95
N ARG A 112 12.93 8.17 -12.10
CA ARG A 112 13.09 8.83 -13.41
C ARG A 112 11.96 9.80 -13.75
N VAL A 113 10.72 9.48 -13.34
CA VAL A 113 9.55 10.36 -13.55
C VAL A 113 9.56 11.55 -12.58
N GLY A 114 10.04 11.36 -11.35
CA GLY A 114 10.07 12.39 -10.31
C GLY A 114 11.24 13.39 -10.41
N LYS A 115 12.31 13.05 -11.13
CA LYS A 115 13.35 14.05 -11.43
C LYS A 115 12.76 15.08 -12.40
N PRO A 116 12.84 16.40 -12.10
CA PRO A 116 12.74 17.36 -13.17
C PRO A 116 13.83 16.94 -14.16
N GLN A 117 13.43 16.62 -15.39
CA GLN A 117 14.42 16.47 -16.45
C GLN A 117 15.24 17.75 -16.40
N ASP A 118 16.49 17.65 -15.97
CA ASP A 118 17.54 18.56 -16.35
C ASP A 118 17.57 18.49 -17.87
N LYS A 119 16.64 19.21 -18.50
CA LYS A 119 16.82 19.73 -19.84
C LYS A 119 18.06 20.58 -19.68
N LYS A 120 19.23 19.98 -19.88
CA LYS A 120 20.42 20.68 -20.33
C LYS A 120 19.91 21.61 -21.41
N ARG A 121 19.67 22.87 -21.05
CA ARG A 121 19.45 23.93 -22.03
C ARG A 121 20.77 23.95 -22.77
N LEU A 122 20.80 23.32 -23.94
CA LEU A 122 21.87 23.55 -24.89
C LEU A 122 21.98 25.08 -25.02
N PRO A 123 23.18 25.67 -24.87
CA PRO A 123 23.36 27.09 -25.10
C PRO A 123 22.87 27.37 -26.52
N LEU A 124 21.80 28.17 -26.65
CA LEU A 124 21.32 28.60 -27.95
C LEU A 124 22.44 29.45 -28.55
N LYS A 125 23.16 28.88 -29.53
CA LYS A 125 24.13 29.61 -30.32
C LYS A 125 23.33 30.62 -31.14
N ILE A 126 23.47 31.90 -30.82
CA ILE A 126 22.92 32.99 -31.61
C ILE A 126 23.67 32.97 -32.94
N VAL A 127 22.94 32.78 -34.05
CA VAL A 127 23.47 32.94 -35.40
C VAL A 127 23.39 34.42 -35.74
N PRO A 128 24.49 35.10 -36.07
CA PRO A 128 24.42 36.48 -36.53
C PRO A 128 23.91 36.54 -37.98
N SER A 129 23.08 37.55 -38.24
CA SER A 129 22.50 37.89 -39.54
C SER A 129 23.54 38.36 -40.55
#